data_AF-A0A6G1RBU5-F1
#
_entry.id   AF-A0A6G1RBU5-F1
#
_cell.length_a   1.000
_cell.length_b   1.000
_cell.length_c   1.000
_cell.angle_alpha   90.00
_cell.angle_beta   90.00
_cell.angle_gamma   90.00
#
_symmetry.space_group_name_H-M   'P 1'
#
loop_
_entity.id
_entity.type
_entity.pdbx_description
1 polymer ?
#
loop_
_entity_poly.entity_id
_entity_poly.type
_entity_poly.pdbx_seq_one_letter_code
_entity_poly.pdbx_strand_id
1 'polypeptide(L)'
;IITSAQCILDKEKYFVRAYVALEDYDPSEYDPLFLKTCTDCWKVSIPALQDPLLKGTQRKFIEMGIIKQCETGRPCSSRELKELRKAELPLLPLSRQRMDAVEWLKIPHAYIASEVHRTKR
;
A
#
# COMPACT_ATOMS: atom_id res chain seq x y z
N ILE A 1 15.24 8.32 44.91
CA ILE A 1 13.77 8.18 44.83
C ILE A 1 13.48 7.70 43.41
N ILE A 2 13.42 6.39 43.19
CA ILE A 2 13.02 5.83 41.89
C ILE A 2 11.55 5.49 42.04
N THR A 3 10.68 6.31 41.47
CA THR A 3 9.25 6.01 41.36
C THR A 3 9.06 4.97 40.26
N SER A 4 8.90 3.72 40.65
CA SER A 4 8.46 2.64 39.76
C SER A 4 6.99 2.84 39.40
N ALA A 5 6.71 3.20 38.15
CA ALA A 5 5.36 3.10 37.62
C ALA A 5 5.05 1.61 37.39
N GLN A 6 4.14 1.08 38.20
CA GLN A 6 3.72 -0.31 38.19
C GLN A 6 2.45 -0.39 37.33
N CYS A 7 2.61 -0.69 36.04
CA CYS A 7 1.48 -0.99 35.16
C CYS A 7 1.15 -2.48 35.31
N ILE A 8 0.02 -2.75 35.96
CA ILE A 8 -0.64 -4.05 35.97
C ILE A 8 -1.22 -4.25 34.56
N LEU A 9 -0.66 -5.18 33.80
CA LEU A 9 -1.38 -5.78 32.68
C LEU A 9 -1.60 -7.25 32.96
N ASP A 10 -2.82 -7.62 32.66
CA ASP A 10 -3.53 -8.78 33.15
C ASP A 10 -2.89 -10.11 32.77
N LYS A 11 -3.25 -11.11 33.56
CA LYS A 11 -2.81 -12.50 33.51
C LYS A 11 -3.01 -13.09 32.11
N GLU A 12 -1.92 -13.41 31.42
CA GLU A 12 -1.60 -14.75 30.90
C GLU A 12 -0.31 -14.74 30.03
N LYS A 13 0.78 -15.17 30.68
CA LYS A 13 1.77 -16.10 30.13
C LYS A 13 2.88 -15.63 29.17
N TYR A 14 3.52 -14.47 29.35
CA TYR A 14 4.91 -14.28 28.83
C TYR A 14 5.72 -13.34 29.75
N PHE A 15 6.42 -13.90 30.74
CA PHE A 15 7.42 -13.16 31.51
C PHE A 15 8.74 -13.13 30.73
N VAL A 16 8.87 -12.18 29.81
CA VAL A 16 10.16 -11.82 29.23
C VAL A 16 10.69 -10.65 30.06
N ARG A 17 11.69 -10.89 30.92
CA ARG A 17 12.50 -9.79 31.48
C ARG A 17 13.29 -9.19 30.34
N ALA A 18 12.70 -8.21 29.66
CA ALA A 18 13.45 -7.30 28.83
C ALA A 18 14.29 -6.43 29.76
N TYR A 19 15.52 -6.87 30.04
CA TYR A 19 16.56 -5.93 30.43
C TYR A 19 16.81 -5.06 29.20
N VAL A 20 16.26 -3.85 29.18
CA VAL A 20 16.73 -2.81 28.27
C VAL A 20 18.11 -2.45 28.80
N ALA A 21 19.15 -3.09 28.25
CA ALA A 21 20.49 -2.57 28.36
C ALA A 21 20.43 -1.17 27.74
N LEU A 22 20.71 -0.15 28.53
CA LEU A 22 21.04 1.17 27.98
C LEU A 22 22.29 0.91 27.15
N GLU A 23 22.18 0.90 25.82
CA GLU A 23 23.38 0.85 24.98
C GLU A 23 24.21 2.09 25.29
N ASP A 24 25.52 1.90 25.48
CA ASP A 24 26.43 2.99 25.77
C ASP A 24 26.36 4.00 24.62
N TYR A 25 26.14 5.27 24.97
CA TYR A 25 26.02 6.35 23.99
C TYR A 25 27.32 6.46 23.18
N ASP A 26 27.28 6.09 21.90
CA ASP A 26 28.37 6.34 20.95
C ASP A 26 28.08 7.63 20.15
N PRO A 27 28.89 8.69 20.33
CA PRO A 27 28.76 9.93 19.55
C PRO A 27 28.90 9.72 18.04
N SER A 28 29.56 8.65 17.61
CA SER A 28 29.81 8.37 16.18
C SER A 28 28.53 7.98 15.42
N GLU A 29 27.51 7.47 16.10
CA GLU A 29 26.19 7.17 15.52
C GLU A 29 25.49 8.42 14.96
N TYR A 30 25.81 9.59 15.54
CA TYR A 30 25.26 10.88 15.14
C TYR A 30 26.22 11.69 14.25
N ASP A 31 27.36 11.11 13.85
CA ASP A 31 28.26 11.77 12.90
C ASP A 31 27.60 11.84 11.50
N PRO A 32 27.35 13.03 10.96
CA PRO A 32 26.75 13.18 9.63
C PRO A 32 27.62 12.59 8.51
N LEU A 33 28.91 12.32 8.74
CA LEU A 33 29.79 11.62 7.80
C LEU A 33 29.55 10.11 7.81
N PHE A 34 29.20 9.52 8.96
CA PHE A 34 28.92 8.10 9.12
C PHE A 34 27.69 7.65 8.31
N LEU A 35 26.66 8.51 8.24
CA LEU A 35 25.47 8.31 7.41
C LEU A 35 25.77 8.24 5.90
N LYS A 36 26.88 8.82 5.45
CA LYS A 36 27.30 8.77 4.04
C LYS A 36 28.11 7.52 3.70
N THR A 37 28.89 7.01 4.66
CA THR A 37 29.74 5.83 4.47
C THR A 37 29.00 4.52 4.66
N CYS A 38 27.92 4.52 5.45
CA CYS A 38 27.16 3.32 5.78
C CYS A 38 25.72 3.42 5.23
N THR A 39 25.58 3.44 3.90
CA THR A 39 24.26 3.47 3.24
C THR A 39 23.49 2.16 3.38
N ASP A 40 24.17 1.05 3.61
CA ASP A 40 23.55 -0.28 3.68
C ASP A 40 23.18 -0.70 5.11
N CYS A 41 23.73 -0.08 6.16
CA CYS A 41 23.47 -0.52 7.55
C CYS A 41 22.05 -0.23 8.03
N TRP A 42 21.33 0.69 7.38
CA TRP A 42 19.94 1.03 7.68
C TRP A 42 18.97 0.56 6.59
N LYS A 43 19.44 -0.21 5.62
CA LYS A 43 18.63 -0.66 4.48
C LYS A 43 17.73 -1.81 4.90
N VAL A 44 16.67 -1.47 5.61
CA VAL A 44 15.61 -2.41 5.95
C VAL A 44 14.79 -2.70 4.69
N SER A 45 14.81 -3.95 4.23
CA SER A 45 13.89 -4.38 3.18
C SER A 45 12.50 -4.54 3.77
N ILE A 46 11.58 -3.66 3.37
CA ILE A 46 10.18 -3.79 3.74
C ILE A 46 9.55 -4.85 2.82
N PRO A 47 8.99 -5.95 3.35
CA PRO A 47 8.33 -6.92 2.51
C PRO A 47 7.12 -6.29 1.82
N ALA A 48 6.81 -6.76 0.61
CA ALA A 48 5.62 -6.31 -0.09
C ALA A 48 4.38 -6.59 0.76
N LEU A 49 3.49 -5.60 0.89
CA LEU A 49 2.24 -5.75 1.63
C LEU A 49 1.37 -6.84 0.98
N GLN A 50 1.18 -7.94 1.70
CA GLN A 50 0.35 -9.06 1.25
C GLN A 50 -1.09 -8.86 1.71
N ASP A 51 -1.83 -7.97 1.04
CA ASP A 51 -3.25 -7.76 1.34
C ASP A 51 -4.09 -8.98 0.87
N PRO A 52 -4.75 -9.71 1.79
CA PRO A 52 -5.62 -10.84 1.44
C PRO A 52 -6.73 -10.48 0.43
N LEU A 53 -7.25 -9.25 0.48
CA LEU A 53 -8.30 -8.76 -0.43
C LEU A 53 -7.75 -8.57 -1.85
N LEU A 54 -6.46 -8.28 -1.99
CA LEU A 54 -5.82 -8.07 -3.28
C LEU A 54 -5.31 -9.37 -3.92
N LYS A 55 -5.12 -10.45 -3.16
CA LYS A 55 -4.61 -11.74 -3.67
C LYS A 55 -5.36 -12.24 -4.89
N GLY A 56 -6.69 -12.16 -4.87
CA GLY A 56 -7.53 -12.57 -5.99
C GLY A 56 -7.27 -11.74 -7.25
N THR A 57 -7.12 -10.43 -7.09
CA THR A 57 -6.83 -9.53 -8.21
C THR A 57 -5.41 -9.71 -8.77
N GLN A 58 -4.43 -9.98 -7.91
CA GLN A 58 -3.05 -10.25 -8.32
C GLN A 58 -2.96 -11.57 -9.10
N ARG A 59 -3.63 -12.62 -8.65
CA ARG A 59 -3.67 -13.91 -9.35
C ARG A 59 -4.27 -13.77 -10.75
N LYS A 60 -5.42 -13.09 -10.86
CA LYS A 60 -6.04 -12.80 -12.17
C LYS A 60 -5.14 -11.97 -13.08
N PHE A 61 -4.39 -11.01 -12.51
CA PHE A 61 -3.45 -10.19 -13.28
C PHE A 61 -2.30 -11.01 -13.86
N ILE A 62 -1.75 -11.95 -13.09
CA ILE A 62 -0.69 -12.87 -13.54
C ILE A 62 -1.22 -13.79 -14.64
N GLU A 63 -2.41 -14.38 -14.43
CA GLU A 63 -3.08 -15.24 -15.42
C GLU A 63 -3.31 -14.53 -16.75
N MET A 64 -3.85 -13.31 -16.70
CA MET A 64 -4.04 -12.46 -17.89
C MET A 64 -2.72 -12.15 -18.59
N GLY A 65 -1.65 -11.92 -17.82
CA GLY A 65 -0.31 -11.74 -18.35
C GLY A 65 0.17 -12.96 -19.14
N ILE A 66 0.03 -14.16 -18.58
CA ILE A 66 0.41 -15.41 -19.23
C ILE A 66 -0.40 -15.61 -20.52
N ILE A 67 -1.72 -15.43 -20.48
CA ILE A 67 -2.59 -15.59 -21.66
C ILE A 67 -2.15 -14.62 -22.78
N LYS A 68 -1.93 -13.34 -22.46
CA LYS A 68 -1.52 -12.35 -23.45
C LYS A 68 -0.15 -12.64 -24.06
N GLN A 69 0.76 -13.19 -23.27
CA GLN A 69 2.06 -13.63 -23.76
C GLN A 69 1.94 -14.80 -24.73
N CYS A 70 1.08 -15.78 -24.44
CA CYS A 70 0.79 -16.90 -25.34
C CYS A 70 0.15 -16.43 -26.65
N GLU A 71 -0.77 -15.46 -26.59
CA GLU A 71 -1.42 -14.89 -27.78
C GLU A 71 -0.47 -14.06 -28.65
N THR A 72 0.37 -13.22 -28.01
CA THR A 72 1.20 -12.22 -28.72
C THR A 72 2.58 -12.76 -29.07
N GLY A 73 3.02 -13.85 -28.43
CA GLY A 73 4.37 -14.40 -28.55
C GLY A 73 5.47 -13.51 -27.95
N ARG A 74 5.11 -12.52 -27.12
CA ARG A 74 6.04 -11.55 -26.52
C ARG A 74 5.68 -11.28 -25.06
N PRO A 75 6.67 -11.02 -24.19
CA PRO A 75 6.42 -10.61 -22.81
C PRO A 75 5.70 -9.26 -22.76
N CYS A 76 4.51 -9.22 -22.16
CA CYS A 76 3.78 -7.97 -21.90
C CYS A 76 4.28 -7.28 -20.63
N SER A 77 4.41 -5.96 -20.67
CA SER A 77 4.72 -5.15 -19.49
C SER A 77 3.50 -5.03 -18.56
N SER A 78 3.76 -4.77 -17.28
CA SER A 78 2.70 -4.52 -16.29
C SER A 78 1.82 -3.31 -16.65
N ARG A 79 2.41 -2.29 -17.31
CA ARG A 79 1.70 -1.10 -17.77
C ARG A 79 0.69 -1.45 -18.87
N GLU A 80 1.10 -2.21 -19.88
CA GLU A 80 0.22 -2.65 -20.97
C GLU A 80 -0.94 -3.51 -20.45
N LEU A 81 -0.64 -4.46 -19.56
CA LEU A 81 -1.66 -5.30 -18.93
C LEU A 81 -2.67 -4.48 -18.12
N LYS A 82 -2.22 -3.42 -17.43
CA LYS A 82 -3.11 -2.52 -16.68
C LYS A 82 -4.05 -1.74 -17.61
N GLU A 83 -3.57 -1.29 -18.76
CA GLU A 83 -4.42 -0.59 -19.74
C GLU A 83 -5.44 -1.54 -20.38
N LEU A 84 -5.04 -2.77 -20.72
CA LEU A 84 -5.97 -3.79 -21.20
C LEU A 84 -7.07 -4.10 -20.18
N ARG A 85 -6.71 -4.30 -18.91
CA ARG A 85 -7.68 -4.51 -17.83
C ARG A 85 -8.61 -3.32 -17.66
N LYS A 86 -8.10 -2.09 -17.75
CA LYS A 86 -8.94 -0.89 -17.70
C LYS A 86 -9.93 -0.89 -18.84
N ALA A 87 -9.52 -1.25 -20.06
CA ALA A 87 -10.36 -1.29 -21.25
C ALA A 87 -11.48 -2.33 -21.16
N GLU A 88 -11.21 -3.49 -20.56
CA GLU A 88 -12.16 -4.61 -20.38
C GLU A 88 -13.26 -4.33 -19.34
N LEU A 89 -12.97 -3.52 -18.31
CA LEU A 89 -13.96 -3.20 -17.28
C LEU A 89 -15.15 -2.43 -17.89
N PRO A 90 -16.41 -2.87 -17.63
CA PRO A 90 -17.58 -2.17 -18.15
C PRO A 90 -17.61 -0.74 -17.61
N LEU A 91 -17.91 0.21 -18.49
CA LEU A 91 -18.12 1.60 -18.08
C LEU A 91 -19.42 1.66 -17.27
N LEU A 92 -19.27 1.64 -15.95
CA LEU A 92 -20.42 1.85 -15.07
C LEU A 92 -20.91 3.29 -15.26
N PRO A 93 -22.23 3.52 -15.39
CA PRO A 93 -22.76 4.87 -15.49
C PRO A 93 -22.33 5.69 -14.27
N LEU A 94 -21.77 6.89 -14.51
CA LEU A 94 -21.20 7.80 -13.50
C LEU A 94 -19.94 7.29 -12.77
N SER A 95 -19.31 6.20 -13.22
CA SER A 95 -18.04 5.76 -12.65
C SER A 95 -16.91 6.70 -13.04
N ARG A 96 -16.11 7.05 -12.04
CA ARG A 96 -14.92 7.90 -12.18
C ARG A 96 -13.65 7.08 -12.41
N GLN A 97 -13.77 5.77 -12.63
CA GLN A 97 -12.64 4.83 -12.70
C GLN A 97 -11.62 5.16 -13.82
N ARG A 98 -12.04 5.85 -14.88
CA ARG A 98 -11.17 6.23 -16.01
C ARG A 98 -10.94 7.73 -16.13
N MET A 99 -11.39 8.52 -15.15
CA MET A 99 -11.26 9.97 -15.20
C MET A 99 -9.87 10.40 -14.75
N ASP A 100 -9.31 11.40 -15.41
CA ASP A 100 -8.02 11.98 -15.03
C ASP A 100 -8.15 12.80 -13.73
N ALA A 101 -7.06 12.94 -12.99
CA ALA A 101 -7.04 13.67 -11.71
C ALA A 101 -7.59 15.10 -11.85
N VAL A 102 -7.32 15.77 -12.96
CA VAL A 102 -7.86 17.12 -13.22
C VAL A 102 -9.37 17.09 -13.47
N GLU A 103 -9.86 16.07 -14.16
CA GLU A 103 -11.29 15.88 -14.41
C GLU A 103 -12.05 15.53 -13.13
N TRP A 104 -11.44 14.76 -12.23
CA TRP A 104 -11.99 14.44 -10.92
C TRP A 104 -12.34 15.69 -10.10
N LEU A 105 -11.46 16.71 -10.14
CA LEU A 105 -11.64 17.97 -9.41
C LEU A 105 -12.79 18.82 -9.97
N LYS A 106 -13.15 18.65 -11.25
CA LYS A 106 -14.23 19.39 -11.89
C LYS A 106 -15.62 18.87 -11.54
N ILE A 107 -15.72 17.67 -10.94
CA ILE A 107 -17.02 17.06 -10.70
C ILE A 107 -17.65 17.66 -9.43
N PRO A 108 -18.87 18.22 -9.52
CA PRO A 108 -19.56 18.76 -8.36
C PRO A 108 -19.66 17.75 -7.22
N HIS A 109 -19.44 18.22 -5.99
CA HIS A 109 -19.48 17.40 -4.77
C HIS A 109 -20.91 16.92 -4.40
N ALA A 110 -21.93 17.44 -5.10
CA ALA A 110 -23.34 17.13 -4.86
C ALA A 110 -23.77 15.86 -5.63
N TYR A 111 -23.41 14.68 -5.11
CA TYR A 111 -23.90 13.38 -5.60
C TYR A 111 -25.45 13.28 -5.57
N ILE A 112 -26.08 13.97 -4.61
CA ILE A 112 -27.53 13.96 -4.34
C ILE A 112 -28.35 14.75 -5.37
N ALA A 113 -27.74 15.71 -6.09
CA ALA A 113 -28.44 16.58 -7.05
C ALA A 113 -28.26 16.14 -8.52
N SER A 114 -27.75 14.93 -8.77
CA SER A 114 -27.60 14.40 -10.13
C SER A 114 -28.96 14.22 -10.82
N GLU A 115 -29.02 14.51 -12.12
CA GLU A 115 -30.21 14.32 -12.98
C GLU A 115 -30.84 12.94 -12.82
N VAL A 116 -30.01 11.90 -12.61
CA VAL A 116 -30.42 10.50 -12.40
C VAL A 116 -31.26 10.29 -11.13
N HIS A 117 -31.06 11.12 -10.09
CA HIS A 117 -31.89 11.09 -8.88
C HIS A 117 -33.13 12.00 -8.97
N ARG A 118 -33.13 12.98 -9.88
CA ARG A 118 -34.27 13.90 -10.05
C ARG A 118 -35.47 13.25 -10.73
N THR A 119 -35.25 12.22 -11.55
CA THR A 119 -36.30 11.53 -12.33
C THR A 119 -37.08 10.47 -11.54
N LYS A 120 -36.82 10.29 -10.24
CA LYS A 120 -37.57 9.36 -9.35
C LYS A 120 -38.62 10.05 -8.47
N ARG A 121 -39.30 11.09 -8.97
CA ARG A 121 -40.46 11.70 -8.29
C ARG A 121 -41.72 11.51 -9.12
#